data_AF-A0A2T6DXA4-F1
#
_entry.id   AF-A0A2T6DXA4-F1
#
_cell.length_a   1.000
_cell.length_b   1.000
_cell.length_c   1.000
_cell.angle_alpha   90.00
_cell.angle_beta   90.00
_cell.angle_gamma   90.00
#
_symmetry.space_group_name_H-M   'P 1'
#
loop_
_entity.id
_entity.type
_entity.pdbx_description
1 polymer ?
#
loop_
_entity_poly.entity_id
_entity_poly.type
_entity_poly.pdbx_seq_one_letter_code
_entity_poly.pdbx_strand_id
1 'polypeptide(L)'
;MKYPASLLVAAMLVAGCQSTFAPKIGMTEKHWLHTTLIADLAYMEGNVKAYRSSGTYYYFVDGVLVKIDQGMLPAQTIRMEVTSPQKNSVAGADLESELRRLDQLRKDGILTDAEFNQQKAAVLQKYK
;
A
#
# COMPACT_ATOMS: atom_id res chain seq x y z
N MET A 1 40.54 -49.15 26.50
CA MET A 1 39.53 -48.07 26.50
C MET A 1 38.60 -48.33 25.32
N LYS A 2 37.31 -48.56 25.57
CA LYS A 2 36.29 -48.96 24.57
C LYS A 2 35.04 -48.09 24.74
N TYR A 3 34.39 -47.80 23.61
CA TYR A 3 32.98 -47.37 23.38
C TYR A 3 32.68 -45.85 23.35
N PRO A 4 31.66 -45.45 22.53
CA PRO A 4 31.90 -44.76 21.25
C PRO A 4 30.83 -43.65 20.98
N ALA A 5 30.52 -43.44 19.70
CA ALA A 5 29.23 -42.98 19.17
C ALA A 5 28.98 -41.47 19.10
N SER A 6 29.13 -40.97 17.87
CA SER A 6 28.09 -40.30 17.09
C SER A 6 27.01 -39.55 17.88
N LEU A 7 27.06 -38.22 17.79
CA LEU A 7 25.87 -37.38 17.92
C LEU A 7 25.82 -36.38 16.76
N LEU A 8 24.90 -36.69 15.84
CA LEU A 8 24.31 -35.81 14.86
C LEU A 8 23.90 -34.48 15.50
N VAL A 9 24.30 -33.36 14.91
CA VAL A 9 23.51 -32.13 14.98
C VAL A 9 23.25 -31.66 13.57
N ALA A 10 22.04 -31.96 13.11
CA ALA A 10 21.43 -31.39 11.94
C ALA A 10 21.28 -29.87 12.15
N ALA A 11 22.09 -29.07 11.46
CA ALA A 11 21.83 -27.66 11.30
C ALA A 11 20.68 -27.51 10.29
N MET A 12 19.45 -27.58 10.80
CA MET A 12 18.23 -27.31 10.06
C MET A 12 18.30 -25.91 9.42
N LEU A 13 18.00 -25.88 8.12
CA LEU A 13 17.65 -24.69 7.35
C LEU A 13 16.64 -23.83 8.12
N VAL A 14 17.07 -22.67 8.58
CA VAL A 14 16.16 -21.53 8.73
C VAL A 14 16.21 -20.77 7.41
N ALA A 15 15.63 -21.37 6.37
CA ALA A 15 15.04 -20.58 5.30
C ALA A 15 13.83 -19.89 5.93
N GLY A 16 14.08 -18.79 6.64
CA GLY A 16 13.02 -17.90 7.06
C GLY A 16 12.32 -17.46 5.79
N CYS A 17 11.11 -17.97 5.57
CA CYS A 17 10.17 -17.45 4.60
C CYS A 17 9.97 -15.97 4.93
N GLN A 18 10.80 -15.10 4.34
CA GLN A 18 10.47 -13.70 4.23
C GLN A 18 9.31 -13.67 3.24
N SER A 19 8.10 -13.84 3.77
CA SER A 19 6.90 -13.34 3.11
C SER A 19 7.09 -11.83 3.11
N THR A 20 7.79 -11.33 2.08
CA THR A 20 8.15 -9.92 1.96
C THR A 20 6.88 -9.17 1.62
N PHE A 21 6.04 -8.96 2.64
CA PHE A 21 4.90 -8.08 2.53
C PHE A 21 5.47 -6.67 2.46
N ALA A 22 5.79 -6.24 1.24
CA ALA A 22 6.27 -4.89 0.99
C ALA A 22 5.13 -3.92 1.32
N PRO A 23 5.28 -3.05 2.33
CA PRO A 23 4.26 -2.08 2.68
C PRO A 23 3.92 -1.23 1.46
N LYS A 24 2.63 -1.05 1.18
CA LYS A 24 2.16 -0.30 0.02
C LYS A 24 1.65 1.07 0.45
N ILE A 25 2.00 2.10 -0.32
CA ILE A 25 1.42 3.43 -0.15
C ILE A 25 -0.12 3.31 -0.25
N GLY A 26 -0.83 4.02 0.62
CA GLY A 26 -2.30 3.94 0.77
C GLY A 26 -2.78 2.90 1.79
N MET A 27 -1.89 2.10 2.37
CA MET A 27 -2.22 1.13 3.41
C MET A 27 -2.58 1.82 4.74
N THR A 28 -3.57 1.31 5.47
CA THR A 28 -3.91 1.87 6.79
C THR A 28 -2.88 1.50 7.85
N GLU A 29 -2.68 2.39 8.83
CA GLU A 29 -1.81 2.20 9.99
C GLU A 29 -2.14 0.90 10.72
N LYS A 30 -3.42 0.63 10.94
CA LYS A 30 -3.89 -0.59 11.60
C LYS A 30 -3.51 -1.85 10.83
N HIS A 31 -3.67 -1.84 9.51
CA HIS A 31 -3.31 -2.98 8.68
C HIS A 31 -1.80 -3.19 8.66
N TRP A 32 -1.03 -2.11 8.53
CA TRP A 32 0.42 -2.15 8.54
C TRP A 32 1.00 -2.65 9.87
N LEU A 33 0.49 -2.15 11.01
CA LEU A 33 0.93 -2.58 12.34
C LEU A 33 0.60 -4.05 12.62
N HIS A 34 -0.51 -4.56 12.09
CA HIS A 34 -0.87 -5.97 12.25
C HIS A 34 0.06 -6.90 11.44
N THR A 35 0.64 -6.40 10.35
CA THR A 35 1.51 -7.18 9.46
C THR A 35 2.99 -6.98 9.76
N THR A 36 3.36 -5.87 10.41
CA THR A 36 4.75 -5.53 10.71
C THR A 36 5.16 -6.09 12.07
N LEU A 37 6.18 -6.94 12.07
CA LEU A 37 6.60 -7.67 13.27
C LEU A 37 7.22 -6.78 14.35
N ILE A 38 7.91 -5.71 13.95
CA ILE A 38 8.58 -4.74 14.83
C ILE A 38 8.41 -3.35 14.24
N ALA A 39 7.74 -2.45 14.96
CA ALA A 39 7.50 -1.08 14.54
C ALA A 39 7.66 -0.11 15.73
N ASP A 40 8.73 0.67 15.72
CA ASP A 40 8.98 1.68 16.76
C ASP A 40 8.37 3.01 16.32
N LEU A 41 7.53 3.62 17.16
CA LEU A 41 7.03 4.97 16.88
C LEU A 41 8.20 5.97 16.97
N ALA A 42 8.63 6.49 15.82
CA ALA A 42 9.75 7.41 15.72
C ALA A 42 9.34 8.84 16.08
N TYR A 43 8.14 9.27 15.65
CA TYR A 43 7.53 10.52 16.09
C TYR A 43 6.02 10.56 15.83
N MET A 44 5.32 11.46 16.53
CA MET A 44 3.91 11.75 16.34
C MET A 44 3.70 13.27 16.50
N GLU A 45 3.11 13.91 15.49
CA GLU A 45 2.81 15.34 15.51
C GLU A 45 1.45 15.62 14.85
N GLY A 46 0.41 15.78 15.68
CA GLY A 46 -0.97 15.90 15.21
C GLY A 46 -1.41 14.63 14.49
N ASN A 47 -1.80 14.77 13.22
CA ASN A 47 -2.28 13.66 12.39
C ASN A 47 -1.17 12.89 11.67
N VAL A 48 0.09 13.30 11.84
CA VAL A 48 1.25 12.65 11.23
C VAL A 48 1.92 11.74 12.25
N LYS A 49 2.14 10.48 11.89
CA LYS A 49 2.92 9.51 12.67
C LYS A 49 4.01 8.92 11.79
N ALA A 50 5.16 8.61 12.36
CA ALA A 50 6.16 7.80 11.68
C ALA A 50 6.57 6.61 12.53
N TYR A 51 6.70 5.47 11.88
CA TYR A 51 7.21 4.26 12.48
C TYR A 51 8.53 3.87 11.83
N ARG A 52 9.46 3.35 12.61
CA ARG A 52 10.70 2.77 12.13
C ARG A 52 10.59 1.25 12.19
N SER A 53 10.87 0.58 11.08
CA SER A 53 10.97 -0.87 11.02
C SER A 53 12.13 -1.25 10.11
N SER A 54 13.04 -2.10 10.61
CA SER A 54 14.22 -2.59 9.87
C SER A 54 15.08 -1.48 9.23
N GLY A 55 15.21 -0.32 9.91
CA GLY A 55 15.97 0.82 9.42
C GLY A 55 15.25 1.70 8.40
N THR A 56 14.03 1.35 8.01
CA THR A 56 13.16 2.15 7.12
C THR A 56 12.10 2.88 7.94
N TYR A 57 11.79 4.10 7.55
CA TYR A 57 10.75 4.94 8.14
C TYR A 57 9.48 4.91 7.28
N TYR A 58 8.36 4.70 7.95
CA TYR A 58 7.02 4.57 7.38
C TYR A 58 6.15 5.70 7.92
N TYR A 59 5.72 6.58 7.04
CA TYR A 59 5.05 7.82 7.40
C TYR A 59 3.55 7.71 7.14
N PHE A 60 2.76 7.93 8.18
CA PHE A 60 1.31 7.88 8.16
C PHE A 60 0.75 9.28 8.34
N VAL A 61 -0.24 9.63 7.52
CA VAL A 61 -1.04 10.86 7.65
C VAL A 61 -2.49 10.45 7.71
N ASP A 62 -3.20 10.89 8.76
CA ASP A 62 -4.58 10.48 9.04
C ASP A 62 -4.76 8.95 9.08
N GLY A 63 -3.71 8.24 9.54
CA GLY A 63 -3.70 6.79 9.63
C GLY A 63 -3.51 6.06 8.28
N VAL A 64 -3.07 6.75 7.22
CA VAL A 64 -2.77 6.15 5.91
C VAL A 64 -1.28 6.31 5.58
N LEU A 65 -0.63 5.24 5.14
CA LEU A 65 0.77 5.23 4.75
C LEU A 65 0.97 6.08 3.49
N VAL A 66 1.66 7.19 3.60
CA VAL A 66 1.90 8.12 2.48
C VAL A 66 3.31 8.01 1.91
N LYS A 67 4.29 7.62 2.73
CA LYS A 67 5.69 7.58 2.31
C LYS A 67 6.47 6.49 3.05
N ILE A 68 7.47 5.95 2.35
CA ILE A 68 8.44 4.99 2.86
C ILE A 68 9.82 5.53 2.49
N ASP A 69 10.69 5.72 3.46
CA ASP A 69 12.02 6.31 3.24
C ASP A 69 13.07 5.61 4.10
N GLN A 70 14.31 5.54 3.62
CA GLN A 70 15.43 5.00 4.39
C GLN A 70 16.06 6.05 5.32
N GLY A 71 15.78 7.34 5.07
CA GLY A 71 16.16 8.46 5.93
C GLY A 71 15.03 8.94 6.81
N MET A 72 15.37 9.43 8.01
CA MET A 72 14.42 10.12 8.87
C MET A 72 14.13 11.51 8.28
N LEU A 73 12.87 11.77 7.96
CA LEU A 73 12.40 13.06 7.47
C LEU A 73 11.69 13.80 8.61
N PRO A 74 11.94 15.10 8.80
CA PRO A 74 11.20 15.90 9.77
C PRO A 74 9.74 16.06 9.33
N ALA A 75 8.82 16.13 10.30
CA ALA A 75 7.37 16.19 10.06
C ALA A 75 6.95 17.33 9.11
N GLN A 76 7.66 18.46 9.14
CA GLN A 76 7.41 19.61 8.27
C GLN A 76 7.61 19.28 6.78
N THR A 77 8.65 18.51 6.44
CA THR A 77 8.93 18.08 5.07
C THR A 77 7.83 17.17 4.53
N ILE A 78 7.28 16.32 5.40
CA ILE A 78 6.23 15.35 5.02
C ILE A 78 4.91 16.07 4.77
N ARG A 79 4.57 17.07 5.58
CA ARG A 79 3.40 17.93 5.32
C ARG A 79 3.52 18.67 3.98
N MET A 80 4.71 19.13 3.61
CA MET A 80 4.93 19.81 2.33
C MET A 80 4.86 18.86 1.11
N GLU A 81 5.32 17.61 1.25
CA GLU A 81 5.20 16.60 0.18
C GLU A 81 3.76 16.12 -0.02
N VAL A 82 2.92 16.14 1.02
CA VAL A 82 1.47 15.88 0.90
C VAL A 82 0.71 17.09 0.33
N THR A 83 1.27 18.30 0.44
CA THR A 83 0.69 19.56 -0.08
C THR A 83 1.16 19.89 -1.51
N SER A 84 2.28 19.33 -1.95
CA SER A 84 2.47 19.13 -3.39
C SER A 84 1.45 18.10 -3.80
N PRO A 85 0.66 18.29 -4.88
CA PRO A 85 -0.22 17.26 -5.36
C PRO A 85 0.66 16.13 -5.89
N GLN A 86 1.10 15.27 -4.98
CA GLN A 86 1.24 13.87 -5.27
C GLN A 86 -0.10 13.53 -5.89
N LYS A 87 0.00 13.37 -7.21
CA LYS A 87 -1.00 13.10 -8.22
C LYS A 87 -1.88 11.96 -7.76
N ASN A 88 -2.72 12.25 -6.77
CA ASN A 88 -3.90 11.51 -6.43
C ASN A 88 -4.72 11.61 -7.69
N SER A 89 -4.83 10.47 -8.32
CA SER A 89 -5.69 10.12 -9.43
C SER A 89 -7.16 10.44 -9.09
N VAL A 90 -7.51 11.70 -8.85
CA VAL A 90 -8.92 12.11 -8.67
C VAL A 90 -9.58 12.16 -10.04
N ALA A 91 -8.88 12.63 -11.07
CA ALA A 91 -9.37 12.53 -12.46
C ALA A 91 -9.40 11.08 -12.99
N GLY A 92 -8.52 10.19 -12.47
CA GLY A 92 -8.48 8.78 -12.86
C GLY A 92 -9.47 7.91 -12.09
N ALA A 93 -9.72 8.21 -10.81
CA ALA A 93 -10.67 7.48 -9.98
C ALA A 93 -12.11 7.72 -10.44
N ASP A 94 -12.47 8.93 -10.88
CA ASP A 94 -13.79 9.18 -11.45
C ASP A 94 -13.96 8.47 -12.81
N LEU A 95 -12.96 8.54 -13.69
CA LEU A 95 -12.98 7.82 -14.96
C LEU A 95 -13.11 6.30 -14.77
N GLU A 96 -12.29 5.70 -13.91
CA GLU A 96 -12.35 4.25 -13.64
C GLU A 96 -13.65 3.85 -12.94
N SER A 97 -14.17 4.67 -12.03
CA SER A 97 -15.44 4.42 -11.35
C SER A 97 -16.63 4.48 -12.32
N GLU A 98 -16.63 5.45 -13.23
CA GLU A 98 -17.66 5.61 -14.25
C GLU A 98 -17.64 4.45 -15.25
N LEU A 99 -16.46 4.05 -15.73
CA LEU A 99 -16.29 2.89 -16.61
C LEU A 99 -16.71 1.58 -15.92
N ARG A 100 -16.39 1.42 -14.63
CA ARG A 100 -16.80 0.26 -13.84
C ARG A 100 -18.31 0.20 -13.63
N ARG A 101 -18.97 1.35 -13.43
CA ARG A 101 -20.42 1.46 -13.33
C ARG A 101 -21.10 1.05 -14.63
N LEU A 102 -20.58 1.51 -15.77
CA LEU A 102 -21.10 1.13 -17.09
C LEU A 102 -20.97 -0.39 -17.35
N ASP A 103 -19.84 -0.99 -16.96
CA ASP A 103 -19.63 -2.44 -17.12
C ASP A 103 -20.60 -3.26 -16.24
N GLN A 104 -20.91 -2.77 -15.04
CA GLN A 104 -21.89 -3.39 -14.16
C GLN A 104 -23.30 -3.33 -14.74
N LEU A 105 -23.74 -2.17 -15.25
CA LEU A 105 -25.05 -2.02 -15.88
C LEU A 105 -25.22 -2.89 -17.13
N ARG A 106 -24.14 -3.14 -17.89
CA ARG A 106 -24.13 -4.10 -19.00
C ARG A 106 -24.31 -5.53 -18.50
N LYS A 107 -23.59 -5.93 -17.44
CA LYS A 107 -23.69 -7.26 -16.83
C LYS A 107 -25.07 -7.54 -16.25
N ASP A 108 -25.71 -6.50 -15.70
CA ASP A 108 -27.05 -6.57 -15.15
C ASP A 108 -28.14 -6.57 -16.24
N GLY A 109 -27.76 -6.46 -17.53
CA GLY A 109 -28.68 -6.44 -18.67
C GLY A 109 -29.48 -5.15 -18.81
N ILE A 110 -29.11 -4.10 -18.07
CA ILE A 110 -29.76 -2.79 -18.10
C ILE A 110 -29.33 -1.98 -19.34
N LEU A 111 -28.10 -2.20 -19.80
CA LEU A 111 -27.51 -1.58 -20.99
C LEU A 111 -27.19 -2.64 -22.05
N THR A 112 -27.54 -2.36 -23.30
CA THR A 112 -27.09 -3.17 -24.45
C THR A 112 -25.63 -2.86 -24.80
N ASP A 113 -24.95 -3.77 -25.52
CA ASP A 113 -23.54 -3.57 -25.91
C ASP A 113 -23.34 -2.31 -26.78
N ALA A 114 -24.35 -1.92 -27.57
CA ALA A 114 -24.31 -0.71 -28.38
C ALA A 114 -24.31 0.55 -27.50
N GLU A 115 -25.18 0.59 -26.49
CA GLU A 115 -25.30 1.72 -25.57
C GLU A 115 -24.09 1.82 -24.63
N PHE A 116 -23.53 0.68 -24.19
CA PHE A 116 -22.29 0.65 -23.43
C PHE A 116 -21.13 1.28 -24.21
N ASN A 117 -20.97 0.91 -25.49
CA ASN A 117 -19.90 1.45 -26.32
C ASN A 117 -20.05 2.96 -26.58
N GLN A 118 -21.29 3.43 -26.76
CA GLN A 118 -21.58 4.85 -26.92
C GLN A 118 -21.26 5.64 -25.64
N GLN A 119 -21.70 5.15 -24.47
CA GLN A 119 -21.45 5.83 -23.19
C GLN A 119 -19.96 5.77 -22.79
N LYS A 120 -19.28 4.64 -23.03
CA LYS A 120 -17.83 4.51 -22.84
C LYS A 120 -17.05 5.53 -23.67
N ALA A 121 -17.42 5.74 -24.92
CA ALA A 121 -16.78 6.73 -25.79
C ALA A 121 -17.01 8.17 -25.29
N ALA A 122 -18.22 8.49 -24.83
CA ALA A 122 -18.55 9.80 -24.26
C ALA A 122 -17.75 10.08 -22.97
N VAL A 123 -17.64 9.08 -22.10
CA VAL A 123 -16.82 9.15 -20.89
C VAL A 123 -15.35 9.38 -21.26
N LEU A 124 -14.79 8.61 -22.19
CA LEU A 124 -13.40 8.79 -22.61
C LEU A 124 -13.13 10.16 -23.25
N GLN A 125 -14.10 10.76 -23.95
CA GLN A 125 -13.97 12.11 -24.50
C GLN A 125 -14.01 13.20 -23.43
N LYS A 126 -14.77 13.00 -22.35
CA LYS A 126 -14.87 13.96 -21.23
C LYS A 126 -13.56 14.14 -20.46
N TYR A 127 -12.68 13.13 -20.49
CA TYR A 127 -11.39 13.12 -19.80
C TYR A 127 -10.18 13.25 -20.75
N LYS A 128 -10.41 13.71 -22.00
CA LYS A 128 -9.39 13.95 -23.01
C LYS A 128 -9.07 15.43 -23.11
#